data_AF-A0A7J9PXZ0-F1
#
_entry.id   AF-A0A7J9PXZ0-F1
#
_cell.length_a   1.000
_cell.length_b   1.000
_cell.length_c   1.000
_cell.angle_alpha   90.00
_cell.angle_beta   90.00
_cell.angle_gamma   90.00
#
_symmetry.space_group_name_H-M   'P 1'
#
loop_
_entity.id
_entity.type
_entity.pdbx_description
1 polymer ?
#
loop_
_entity_poly.entity_id
_entity_poly.type
_entity_poly.pdbx_seq_one_letter_code
_entity_poly.pdbx_strand_id
1 'polypeptide(L)'
;MKKIMLLFVVVGMLVCMIPMSVFAQTTITETDTFTVNSVGDIHIEWVIDYPTNTYTSICTQYKANTYLLVRELIGYKTQAEIKNPTVSFDDMYSKITVSLTLLGGATNKG
;
A
#
# COMPACT_ATOMS: atom_id res chain seq x y z
N MET A 1 -24.97 26.33 43.52
CA MET A 1 -24.68 26.81 42.15
C MET A 1 -23.18 26.75 41.79
N LYS A 2 -22.25 27.21 42.65
CA LYS A 2 -20.79 27.18 42.37
C LYS A 2 -20.18 25.78 42.14
N LYS A 3 -20.67 24.74 42.81
CA LYS A 3 -20.16 23.35 42.70
C LYS A 3 -20.51 22.68 41.37
N ILE A 4 -21.67 23.02 40.78
CA ILE A 4 -22.11 22.50 39.49
C ILE A 4 -21.29 23.14 38.36
N MET A 5 -21.00 24.44 38.48
CA MET A 5 -20.15 25.16 37.53
C MET A 5 -18.72 24.59 37.49
N LEU A 6 -18.17 24.24 38.64
CA LEU A 6 -16.85 23.60 38.73
C LEU A 6 -16.82 22.23 38.05
N LEU A 7 -17.91 21.45 38.16
CA LEU A 7 -18.04 20.14 37.54
C LEU A 7 -18.02 20.23 36.00
N PHE A 8 -18.72 21.22 35.41
CA PHE A 8 -18.70 21.44 33.97
C PHE A 8 -17.32 21.87 33.45
N VAL A 9 -16.56 22.65 34.23
CA VAL A 9 -15.19 23.06 33.86
C VAL A 9 -14.22 21.87 33.90
N VAL A 10 -14.30 21.03 34.93
CA VAL A 10 -13.43 19.85 35.06
C VAL A 10 -13.74 18.81 33.98
N VAL A 11 -15.02 18.58 33.68
CA VAL A 11 -15.42 17.67 32.60
C VAL A 11 -15.01 18.23 31.24
N GLY A 12 -15.16 19.54 31.00
CA GLY A 12 -14.69 20.19 29.77
C GLY A 12 -13.19 20.07 29.56
N MET A 13 -12.39 20.24 30.62
CA MET A 13 -10.93 20.03 30.57
C MET A 13 -10.55 18.57 30.28
N LEU A 14 -11.29 17.60 30.82
CA LEU A 14 -11.03 16.18 30.61
C LEU A 14 -11.30 15.75 29.15
N VAL A 15 -12.29 16.34 28.49
CA VAL A 15 -12.61 16.06 27.07
C VAL A 15 -11.56 16.69 26.13
N CYS A 16 -10.97 17.84 26.50
CA CYS A 16 -9.87 18.45 25.74
C CYS A 16 -8.53 17.72 25.87
N MET A 17 -8.38 16.80 26.83
CA MET A 17 -7.19 15.95 27.00
C MET A 17 -7.26 14.64 26.24
N ILE A 18 -8.37 14.34 25.55
CA ILE A 18 -8.41 13.21 24.62
C ILE A 18 -7.43 13.57 23.49
N PRO A 19 -6.33 12.83 23.32
CA PRO A 19 -5.44 13.07 22.20
C PRO A 19 -6.29 12.91 20.95
N MET A 20 -6.49 14.00 20.21
CA MET A 20 -6.91 13.90 18.82
C MET A 20 -5.84 13.05 18.18
N SER A 21 -6.14 11.76 18.01
CA SER A 21 -5.34 10.83 17.24
C SER A 21 -5.12 11.52 15.91
N VAL A 22 -3.88 11.95 15.70
CA VAL A 22 -3.43 12.55 14.45
C VAL A 22 -3.75 11.50 13.40
N PHE A 23 -4.82 11.69 12.64
CA PHE A 23 -4.98 11.06 11.35
C PHE A 23 -3.89 11.68 10.48
N ALA A 24 -2.66 11.22 10.68
CA ALA A 24 -1.59 11.46 9.75
C ALA A 24 -2.14 10.94 8.43
N GLN A 25 -2.25 11.83 7.45
CA GLN A 25 -2.60 11.44 6.10
C GLN A 25 -1.52 10.45 5.67
N THR A 26 -1.85 9.16 5.76
CA THR A 26 -0.97 8.05 5.42
C THR A 26 -0.89 8.02 3.90
N THR A 27 0.01 8.81 3.35
CA THR A 27 0.26 8.81 1.91
C THR A 27 1.07 7.56 1.58
N ILE A 28 0.41 6.58 0.97
CA ILE A 28 1.09 5.50 0.26
C ILE A 28 1.65 6.14 -1.02
N THR A 29 2.95 5.98 -1.27
CA THR A 29 3.56 6.46 -2.52
C THR A 29 3.88 5.25 -3.38
N GLU A 30 3.50 5.32 -4.65
CA GLU A 30 3.71 4.25 -5.62
C GLU A 30 4.56 4.81 -6.77
N THR A 31 5.61 4.08 -7.13
CA THR A 31 6.45 4.39 -8.30
C THR A 31 6.43 3.21 -9.25
N ASP A 32 6.04 3.48 -10.50
CA ASP A 32 5.85 2.47 -11.53
C ASP A 32 6.92 2.63 -12.62
N THR A 33 7.60 1.55 -12.94
CA THR A 33 8.53 1.48 -14.07
C THR A 33 8.08 0.42 -15.06
N PHE A 34 7.90 0.82 -16.33
CA PHE A 34 7.50 -0.07 -17.42
C PHE A 34 8.61 -0.10 -18.48
N THR A 35 9.08 -1.29 -18.83
CA THR A 35 10.06 -1.49 -19.91
C THR A 35 9.56 -2.52 -20.89
N VAL A 36 9.58 -2.20 -22.18
CA VAL A 36 9.14 -3.12 -23.24
C VAL A 36 10.36 -3.75 -23.91
N ASN A 37 10.40 -5.08 -24.02
CA ASN A 37 11.47 -5.77 -24.72
C ASN A 37 11.22 -5.83 -26.24
N SER A 38 12.21 -6.30 -27.01
CA SER A 38 12.11 -6.40 -28.48
C SER A 38 11.05 -7.38 -29.00
N VAL A 39 10.55 -8.27 -28.14
CA VAL A 39 9.51 -9.27 -28.47
C VAL A 39 8.11 -8.76 -28.09
N GLY A 40 8.02 -7.61 -27.41
CA GLY A 40 6.76 -6.98 -27.00
C GLY A 40 6.25 -7.41 -25.63
N ASP A 41 7.10 -8.02 -24.80
CA ASP A 41 6.78 -8.24 -23.38
C ASP A 41 7.00 -6.96 -22.58
N ILE A 42 6.16 -6.74 -21.56
CA ILE A 42 6.26 -5.60 -20.67
C ILE A 42 6.84 -6.07 -19.33
N HIS A 43 8.02 -5.61 -18.99
CA HIS A 43 8.56 -5.71 -17.64
C HIS A 43 8.00 -4.57 -16.79
N ILE A 44 7.48 -4.91 -15.61
CA ILE A 44 6.88 -3.95 -14.68
C ILE A 44 7.59 -4.08 -13.34
N GLU A 45 7.96 -2.94 -12.77
CA GLU A 45 8.42 -2.81 -11.40
C GLU A 45 7.58 -1.75 -10.67
N TRP A 46 6.93 -2.16 -9.59
CA TRP A 46 6.20 -1.29 -8.67
C TRP A 46 6.96 -1.20 -7.35
N VAL A 47 7.24 0.02 -6.92
CA VAL A 47 7.79 0.30 -5.59
C VAL A 47 6.73 1.03 -4.78
N ILE A 48 6.30 0.39 -3.70
CA ILE A 48 5.23 0.88 -2.81
C ILE A 48 5.86 1.25 -1.47
N ASP A 49 5.93 2.54 -1.20
CA ASP A 49 6.28 3.09 0.10
C ASP A 49 5.03 3.16 0.97
N TYR A 50 5.07 2.52 2.14
CA TYR A 50 3.97 2.56 3.10
C TYR A 50 4.43 3.11 4.46
N PRO A 51 3.54 3.78 5.20
CA PRO A 51 3.84 4.25 6.54
C PRO A 51 4.18 3.11 7.50
N THR A 52 5.17 3.29 8.38
CA THR A 52 5.63 2.23 9.31
C THR A 52 4.50 1.71 10.22
N ASN A 53 3.48 2.52 10.52
CA ASN A 53 2.33 2.10 11.32
C ASN A 53 1.34 1.20 10.56
N THR A 54 1.42 1.08 9.23
CA THR A 54 0.59 0.15 8.43
C THR A 54 1.30 -1.17 8.12
N TYR A 55 2.57 -1.29 8.52
CA TYR A 55 3.42 -2.46 8.32
C TYR A 55 2.73 -3.76 8.73
N THR A 56 2.17 -3.82 9.94
CA THR A 56 1.53 -5.04 10.46
C THR A 56 0.37 -5.47 9.57
N SER A 57 -0.49 -4.53 9.15
CA SER A 57 -1.65 -4.80 8.31
C SER A 57 -1.24 -5.35 6.93
N ILE A 58 -0.29 -4.68 6.28
CA ILE A 58 0.21 -5.04 4.96
C ILE A 58 0.95 -6.39 5.00
N CYS A 59 1.79 -6.59 6.01
CA CYS A 59 2.55 -7.83 6.17
C CYS A 59 1.63 -9.02 6.48
N THR A 60 0.66 -8.86 7.38
CA THR A 60 -0.30 -9.93 7.68
C THR A 60 -1.12 -10.31 6.45
N GLN A 61 -1.51 -9.34 5.62
CA GLN A 61 -2.33 -9.60 4.44
C GLN A 61 -1.53 -10.19 3.27
N TYR A 62 -0.34 -9.65 2.97
CA TYR A 62 0.36 -9.93 1.71
C TYR A 62 1.65 -10.74 1.86
N LYS A 63 2.35 -10.74 3.01
CA LYS A 63 3.55 -11.60 3.16
C LYS A 63 3.19 -13.09 3.15
N ALA A 64 2.04 -13.45 3.70
CA ALA A 64 1.57 -14.83 3.72
C ALA A 64 1.18 -15.35 2.32
N ASN A 65 0.75 -14.46 1.43
CA ASN A 65 0.37 -14.80 0.07
C ASN A 65 0.61 -13.63 -0.90
N THR A 66 1.84 -13.55 -1.39
CA THR A 66 2.29 -12.47 -2.29
C THR A 66 1.57 -12.48 -3.64
N TYR A 67 1.00 -13.61 -4.05
CA TYR A 67 0.19 -13.71 -5.27
C TYR A 67 -1.05 -12.82 -5.22
N LEU A 68 -1.65 -12.61 -4.04
CA LEU A 68 -2.80 -11.71 -3.89
C LEU A 68 -2.42 -10.27 -4.22
N LEU A 69 -1.25 -9.81 -3.76
CA LEU A 69 -0.74 -8.48 -4.03
C LEU A 69 -0.49 -8.28 -5.53
N VAL A 70 0.21 -9.23 -6.16
CA VAL A 70 0.50 -9.20 -7.61
C VAL A 70 -0.80 -9.10 -8.41
N ARG A 71 -1.84 -9.86 -8.02
CA ARG A 71 -3.12 -9.87 -8.71
C ARG A 71 -3.94 -8.59 -8.50
N GLU A 72 -3.83 -7.99 -7.32
CA GLU A 72 -4.46 -6.71 -6.99
C GLU A 72 -3.85 -5.57 -7.82
N LEU A 73 -2.52 -5.51 -7.91
CA LEU A 73 -1.80 -4.48 -8.67
C LEU A 73 -2.04 -4.57 -10.17
N ILE A 74 -2.00 -5.78 -10.74
CA ILE A 74 -2.26 -5.98 -12.18
C ILE A 74 -3.74 -5.72 -12.53
N GLY A 75 -4.62 -5.83 -11.54
CA GLY A 75 -6.06 -5.89 -11.75
C GLY A 75 -6.49 -7.23 -12.35
N TYR A 76 -7.64 -7.75 -11.89
CA TYR A 76 -8.22 -9.03 -12.30
C TYR A 76 -8.53 -9.18 -13.80
N LYS A 77 -8.24 -8.18 -14.64
CA LYS A 77 -8.69 -8.07 -16.05
C LYS A 77 -7.57 -8.10 -17.08
N THR A 78 -6.29 -8.20 -16.72
CA THR A 78 -5.26 -8.35 -17.75
C THR A 78 -5.46 -9.66 -18.50
N GLN A 79 -5.44 -9.60 -19.83
CA GLN A 79 -5.41 -10.80 -20.69
C GLN A 79 -3.97 -11.27 -20.95
N ALA A 80 -2.96 -10.53 -20.45
CA ALA A 80 -1.56 -10.88 -20.62
C ALA A 80 -1.14 -11.96 -19.62
N GLU A 81 -0.35 -12.92 -20.08
CA GLU A 81 0.21 -13.96 -19.22
C GLU A 81 1.31 -13.36 -18.33
N ILE A 82 1.27 -13.67 -17.03
CA ILE A 82 2.22 -13.16 -16.05
C ILE A 82 3.37 -14.16 -15.90
N LYS A 83 4.60 -13.69 -16.04
CA LYS A 83 5.82 -14.48 -15.88
C LYS A 83 6.73 -13.90 -14.80
N ASN A 84 7.32 -14.80 -14.03
CA ASN A 84 8.33 -14.52 -12.99
C ASN A 84 7.93 -13.41 -11.99
N PRO A 85 6.73 -13.46 -11.37
CA PRO A 85 6.38 -12.47 -10.36
C PRO A 85 7.29 -12.61 -9.14
N THR A 86 7.86 -11.49 -8.69
CA THR A 86 8.71 -11.39 -7.51
C THR A 86 8.15 -10.30 -6.60
N VAL A 87 8.06 -10.58 -5.31
CA VAL A 87 7.65 -9.61 -4.29
C VAL A 87 8.71 -9.60 -3.21
N SER A 88 9.29 -8.43 -2.94
CA SER A 88 10.26 -8.21 -1.86
C SER A 88 9.68 -7.23 -0.85
N PHE A 89 9.89 -7.52 0.44
CA PHE A 89 9.51 -6.64 1.53
C PHE A 89 10.80 -6.11 2.18
N ASP A 90 10.93 -4.80 2.21
CA ASP A 90 12.00 -4.11 2.91
C ASP A 90 11.42 -3.46 4.16
N ASP A 91 11.51 -4.20 5.26
CA ASP A 91 10.94 -3.83 6.56
C ASP A 91 11.68 -2.62 7.17
N MET A 92 12.95 -2.43 6.82
CA MET A 92 13.79 -1.34 7.33
C MET A 92 13.34 0.00 6.75
N TYR A 93 12.97 0.02 5.48
CA TYR A 93 12.52 1.24 4.79
C TYR A 93 11.01 1.33 4.59
N SER A 94 10.23 0.37 5.09
CA SER A 94 8.78 0.28 4.88
C SER A 94 8.40 0.30 3.40
N LYS A 95 9.10 -0.52 2.60
CA LYS A 95 8.90 -0.63 1.15
C LYS A 95 8.49 -2.02 0.73
N ILE A 96 7.69 -2.10 -0.32
CA ILE A 96 7.47 -3.32 -1.10
C ILE A 96 7.92 -3.07 -2.52
N THR A 97 8.66 -4.02 -3.08
CA THR A 97 8.99 -4.03 -4.50
C THR A 97 8.31 -5.23 -5.14
N VAL A 98 7.49 -4.99 -6.15
CA VAL A 98 6.86 -6.02 -6.97
C VAL A 98 7.43 -5.93 -8.38
N SER A 99 7.96 -7.03 -8.90
CA SER A 99 8.49 -7.12 -10.26
C SER A 99 7.85 -8.28 -11.00
N LEU A 100 7.48 -8.08 -12.26
CA LEU A 100 6.94 -9.13 -13.11
C LEU A 100 7.12 -8.83 -14.59
N THR A 101 6.83 -9.83 -15.42
CA THR A 101 6.75 -9.66 -16.88
C THR A 101 5.37 -10.02 -17.38
N LEU A 102 4.73 -9.15 -18.14
CA LEU A 102 3.52 -9.42 -18.91
C LEU A 102 3.93 -9.85 -20.32
N LEU A 103 3.74 -11.14 -20.63
CA LEU A 103 4.06 -11.69 -21.94
C LEU A 103 3.10 -11.17 -23.00
N GLY A 104 3.66 -10.72 -24.12
CA GLY A 104 2.90 -10.13 -25.22
C GLY A 104 2.06 -8.91 -24.83
N GLY A 105 2.35 -8.27 -23.70
CA GLY A 105 1.58 -7.13 -23.18
C GLY A 105 1.50 -5.95 -24.15
N ALA A 106 2.54 -5.73 -24.97
CA ALA A 106 2.56 -4.68 -25.99
C ALA A 106 2.10 -5.16 -27.38
N THR A 107 2.05 -6.47 -27.63
CA THR A 107 1.56 -7.06 -28.88
C THR A 107 0.08 -7.40 -28.86
N ASN A 108 -0.52 -7.49 -27.66
CA ASN A 108 -1.96 -7.69 -27.49
C ASN A 108 -2.69 -6.37 -27.79
N LYS A 109 -2.75 -6.02 -29.08
CA LYS A 109 -3.63 -4.98 -29.59
C LYS A 109 -5.05 -5.53 -29.47
N GLY A 110 -5.83 -4.95 -28.57
CA GLY A 110 -7.30 -4.98 -28.72
C GLY A 110 -7.70 -4.41 -30.08
#